data_AF-A0A395NN53-F1
#
_entry.id   AF-A0A395NN53-F1
#
_cell.length_a   1.000
_cell.length_b   1.000
_cell.length_c   1.000
_cell.angle_alpha   90.00
_cell.angle_beta   90.00
_cell.angle_gamma   90.00
#
_symmetry.space_group_name_H-M   'P 1'
#
loop_
_entity.id
_entity.type
_entity.pdbx_description
1 polymer ?
#
loop_
_entity_poly.entity_id
_entity_poly.type
_entity_poly.pdbx_seq_one_letter_code
_entity_poly.pdbx_strand_id
1 'polypeptide(L)'
;MLFEPLSLIFILILPFLTLAARPNNAILLSEVRTLTLRGNGAKTTSRRVSAIPQLKCISSKAVCDLYPIDVMRCTNQGSSYGTEDIEWSCSASLPEEFKLGSTDVICEGYSSPDDRYVLKGSCGV
;
A
#
# COMPACT_ATOMS: atom_id res chain seq x y z
N MET A 1 22.22 -19.72 -67.53
CA MET A 1 20.82 -19.35 -67.24
C MET A 1 20.47 -20.06 -65.94
N LEU A 2 21.01 -19.65 -64.79
CA LEU A 2 20.49 -18.62 -63.86
C LEU A 2 18.97 -18.68 -63.73
N PHE A 3 18.45 -19.30 -62.66
CA PHE A 3 17.26 -18.86 -61.91
C PHE A 3 17.22 -19.59 -60.55
N GLU A 4 17.27 -18.80 -59.49
CA GLU A 4 17.11 -19.12 -58.05
C GLU A 4 16.17 -18.02 -57.48
N PRO A 5 15.58 -18.16 -56.29
CA PRO A 5 14.22 -18.64 -56.06
C PRO A 5 13.29 -17.49 -55.58
N LEU A 6 11.97 -17.72 -55.55
CA LEU A 6 11.04 -16.79 -54.88
C LEU A 6 10.21 -17.53 -53.82
N SER A 7 10.88 -17.93 -52.74
CA SER A 7 10.20 -18.34 -51.51
C SER A 7 9.48 -17.14 -50.89
N LEU A 8 8.15 -17.12 -50.98
CA LEU A 8 7.31 -16.23 -50.19
C LEU A 8 7.38 -16.63 -48.71
N ILE A 9 8.25 -15.95 -47.96
CA ILE A 9 8.25 -16.00 -46.50
C ILE A 9 7.20 -15.00 -46.00
N PHE A 10 6.02 -15.51 -45.65
CA PHE A 10 5.00 -14.73 -44.94
C PHE A 10 5.42 -14.64 -43.46
N ILE A 11 6.09 -13.55 -43.10
CA ILE A 11 6.53 -13.29 -41.72
C ILE A 11 5.27 -12.99 -40.89
N LEU A 12 4.79 -13.97 -40.13
CA LEU A 12 3.79 -13.79 -39.08
C LEU A 12 4.39 -12.88 -37.99
N ILE A 13 4.09 -11.60 -38.07
CA ILE A 13 4.28 -10.61 -37.00
C ILE A 13 3.36 -10.91 -35.82
N LEU A 14 3.70 -11.93 -35.03
CA LEU A 14 3.08 -12.10 -33.70
C LEU A 14 3.40 -10.84 -32.88
N PRO A 15 2.40 -10.07 -32.42
CA PRO A 15 2.66 -9.02 -31.47
C PRO A 15 3.18 -9.70 -30.20
N PHE A 16 4.43 -9.42 -29.84
CA PHE A 16 4.97 -9.80 -28.55
C PHE A 16 4.15 -9.08 -27.49
N LEU A 17 3.12 -9.75 -26.95
CA LEU A 17 2.46 -9.34 -25.72
C LEU A 17 3.51 -9.49 -24.61
N THR A 18 4.24 -8.42 -24.33
CA THR A 18 5.11 -8.35 -23.16
C THR A 18 4.22 -8.40 -21.94
N LEU A 19 4.10 -9.59 -21.33
CA LEU A 19 3.42 -9.73 -20.05
C LEU A 19 4.32 -9.06 -19.00
N ALA A 20 4.08 -7.78 -18.74
CA ALA A 20 4.81 -7.05 -17.72
C ALA A 20 4.59 -7.77 -16.38
N ALA A 21 5.64 -8.40 -15.86
CA ALA A 21 5.60 -9.05 -14.57
C ALA A 21 5.25 -8.00 -13.51
N ARG A 22 4.21 -8.26 -12.72
CA ARG A 22 3.87 -7.39 -11.60
C ARG A 22 5.03 -7.39 -10.61
N PRO A 23 5.54 -6.23 -10.19
CA PRO A 23 6.61 -6.18 -9.20
C PRO A 23 6.17 -6.83 -7.89
N ASN A 24 7.05 -7.61 -7.26
CA ASN A 24 6.75 -8.36 -6.04
C ASN A 24 6.39 -7.49 -4.82
N ASN A 25 6.65 -6.18 -4.89
CA ASN A 25 6.34 -5.21 -3.85
C ASN A 25 5.10 -4.34 -4.16
N ALA A 26 4.37 -4.63 -5.25
CA ALA A 26 3.05 -4.07 -5.51
C ALA A 26 1.98 -5.05 -4.99
N ILE A 27 1.17 -4.61 -4.03
CA ILE A 27 0.11 -5.43 -3.43
C ILE A 27 -1.24 -4.72 -3.58
N LEU A 28 -2.31 -5.46 -3.85
CA LEU A 28 -3.64 -4.86 -3.95
C LEU A 28 -4.12 -4.45 -2.54
N LEU A 29 -4.49 -3.19 -2.36
CA LEU A 29 -4.84 -2.66 -1.03
C LEU A 29 -6.01 -3.43 -0.40
N SER A 30 -7.02 -3.78 -1.21
CA SER A 30 -8.20 -4.50 -0.77
C SER A 30 -7.94 -5.93 -0.30
N GLU A 31 -6.82 -6.54 -0.69
CA GLU A 31 -6.41 -7.87 -0.23
C GLU A 31 -5.55 -7.84 1.04
N VAL A 32 -5.14 -6.65 1.49
CA VAL A 32 -4.40 -6.50 2.74
C VAL A 32 -5.34 -6.77 3.91
N ARG A 33 -5.11 -7.89 4.61
CA ARG A 33 -5.98 -8.31 5.72
C ARG A 33 -5.71 -7.53 7.00
N THR A 34 -4.43 -7.34 7.31
CA THR A 34 -4.00 -6.72 8.57
C THR A 34 -2.75 -5.89 8.38
N LEU A 35 -2.69 -4.76 9.06
CA LEU A 35 -1.50 -3.95 9.23
C LEU A 35 -1.03 -4.04 10.68
N THR A 36 0.27 -4.17 10.89
CA THR A 36 0.91 -4.04 12.21
C THR A 36 1.93 -2.92 12.11
N LEU A 37 1.61 -1.79 12.72
CA LEU A 37 2.37 -0.56 12.65
C LEU A 37 3.10 -0.34 13.97
N ARG A 38 4.34 0.16 13.87
CA ARG A 38 5.23 0.36 15.01
C ARG A 38 5.37 1.84 15.33
N GLY A 39 5.41 2.15 16.62
CA GLY A 39 5.70 3.47 17.14
C GLY A 39 7.20 3.78 17.14
N ASN A 40 7.60 4.66 18.04
CA ASN A 40 9.02 4.99 18.30
C ASN A 40 9.80 5.40 17.04
N GLY A 41 9.12 6.12 16.14
CA GLY A 41 9.74 6.67 14.93
C GLY A 41 9.96 5.69 13.79
N ALA A 42 9.46 4.44 13.89
CA ALA A 42 9.49 3.50 12.77
C ALA A 42 8.87 4.14 11.52
N LYS A 43 9.51 3.91 10.37
CA LYS A 43 9.16 4.57 9.09
C LYS A 43 8.47 3.60 8.14
N THR A 44 7.61 4.15 7.29
CA THR A 44 7.05 3.44 6.14
C THR A 44 8.16 3.14 5.12
N THR A 45 8.00 2.08 4.33
CA THR A 45 8.78 1.98 3.08
C THR A 45 8.30 3.05 2.13
N SER A 46 9.19 3.55 1.27
CA SER A 46 8.84 4.60 0.32
C SER A 46 9.52 4.39 -1.03
N ARG A 47 8.87 4.84 -2.11
CA ARG A 47 9.45 4.80 -3.46
C ARG A 47 9.34 6.12 -4.20
N ARG A 48 8.12 6.68 -4.29
CA ARG A 48 7.83 7.91 -5.05
C ARG A 48 7.85 9.15 -4.16
N VAL A 49 7.53 8.97 -2.88
CA VAL A 49 7.50 10.05 -1.87
C VAL A 49 8.59 9.82 -0.81
N SER A 50 8.66 10.69 0.20
CA SER A 50 9.53 10.47 1.36
C SER A 50 8.86 9.57 2.38
N ALA A 51 9.63 8.71 3.05
CA ALA A 51 9.13 7.86 4.12
C ALA A 51 8.58 8.68 5.29
N ILE A 52 7.42 8.30 5.80
CA ILE A 52 6.74 8.93 6.93
C ILE A 52 6.77 8.02 8.17
N PRO A 53 6.50 8.51 9.39
CA PRO A 53 6.24 7.62 10.52
C PRO A 53 5.11 6.63 10.22
N GLN A 54 5.23 5.39 10.68
CA GLN A 54 4.13 4.43 10.60
C GLN A 54 2.98 4.79 11.52
N LEU A 55 3.26 5.44 12.66
CA LEU A 55 2.26 5.95 13.60
C LEU A 55 2.47 7.45 13.82
N LYS A 56 1.42 8.25 13.63
CA LYS A 56 1.42 9.69 13.87
C LYS A 56 0.17 10.13 14.64
N CYS A 57 0.37 10.58 15.87
CA CYS A 57 -0.68 11.24 16.63
C CYS A 57 -0.94 12.66 16.11
N ILE A 58 -2.21 12.99 15.81
CA ILE A 58 -2.64 14.30 15.29
C ILE A 58 -3.46 15.11 16.31
N SER A 59 -3.57 14.63 17.55
CA SER A 59 -4.21 15.38 18.65
C SER A 59 -3.31 16.53 19.12
N SER A 60 -3.71 17.22 20.19
CA SER A 60 -2.85 18.22 20.83
C SER A 60 -1.53 17.58 21.28
N LYS A 61 -0.43 18.34 21.21
CA LYS A 61 0.90 17.86 21.65
C LYS A 61 0.86 17.30 23.06
N ALA A 62 0.15 17.99 23.97
CA ALA A 62 0.00 17.55 25.35
C ALA A 62 -0.64 16.16 25.46
N VAL A 63 -1.62 15.82 24.61
CA VAL A 63 -2.21 14.47 24.59
C VAL A 63 -1.27 13.45 23.98
N CYS A 64 -0.63 13.78 22.85
CA CYS A 64 0.27 12.85 22.15
C CYS A 64 1.52 12.49 22.97
N ASP A 65 1.95 13.37 23.88
CA ASP A 65 3.11 13.14 24.75
C ASP A 65 2.79 12.29 26.00
N LEU A 66 1.51 12.11 26.37
CA LEU A 66 1.11 11.36 27.59
C LEU A 66 1.36 9.86 27.46
N TYR A 67 1.00 9.28 26.31
CA TYR A 67 1.15 7.85 26.08
C TYR A 67 1.41 7.55 24.59
N PRO A 68 2.68 7.36 24.19
CA PRO A 68 3.00 6.96 22.83
C PRO A 68 2.59 5.51 22.59
N ILE A 69 1.97 5.25 21.44
CA ILE A 69 1.59 3.89 21.03
C ILE A 69 2.80 3.18 20.44
N ASP A 70 3.21 2.06 21.04
CA ASP A 70 4.32 1.23 20.53
C ASP A 70 3.92 0.36 19.34
N VAL A 71 2.69 -0.17 19.37
CA VAL A 71 2.17 -1.06 18.33
C VAL A 71 0.68 -0.81 18.14
N MET A 72 0.27 -0.64 16.89
CA MET A 72 -1.13 -0.60 16.49
C MET A 72 -1.40 -1.71 15.48
N ARG A 73 -2.56 -2.36 15.61
CA ARG A 73 -3.05 -3.33 14.63
C ARG A 73 -4.32 -2.82 13.99
N CYS A 74 -4.30 -2.70 12.66
CA CYS A 74 -5.48 -2.40 11.87
C CYS A 74 -5.92 -3.63 11.08
N THR A 75 -7.22 -3.89 11.07
CA THR A 75 -7.83 -5.02 10.36
C THR A 75 -8.79 -4.49 9.32
N ASN A 76 -8.69 -4.99 8.10
CA ASN A 76 -9.60 -4.67 7.00
C ASN A 76 -10.98 -5.28 7.28
N GLN A 77 -12.01 -4.45 7.34
CA GLN A 77 -13.41 -4.83 7.61
C GLN A 77 -14.26 -4.94 6.33
N GLY A 78 -13.62 -4.87 5.17
CA GLY A 78 -14.29 -4.79 3.87
C GLY A 78 -14.27 -3.37 3.32
N SER A 79 -15.25 -3.06 2.47
CA SER A 79 -15.32 -1.79 1.78
C SER A 79 -16.76 -1.29 1.66
N SER A 80 -16.97 0.01 1.77
CA SER A 80 -18.31 0.61 1.75
C SER A 80 -18.81 0.95 0.35
N TYR A 81 -18.11 1.82 -0.37
CA TYR A 81 -18.59 2.39 -1.64
C TYR A 81 -17.90 1.82 -2.90
N GLY A 82 -16.76 1.15 -2.74
CA GLY A 82 -16.00 0.55 -3.84
C GLY A 82 -14.83 -0.27 -3.31
N THR A 83 -14.19 -1.09 -4.15
CA THR A 83 -13.13 -2.00 -3.69
C THR A 83 -11.91 -1.32 -3.08
N GLU A 84 -11.76 -0.01 -3.27
CA GLU A 84 -10.66 0.79 -2.75
C GLU A 84 -11.01 1.56 -1.47
N ASP A 85 -12.31 1.65 -1.13
CA ASP A 85 -12.81 2.37 0.05
C ASP A 85 -12.79 1.45 1.27
N ILE A 86 -11.58 1.03 1.66
CA ILE A 86 -11.38 0.04 2.72
C ILE A 86 -11.71 0.62 4.08
N GLU A 87 -12.57 -0.08 4.82
CA GLU A 87 -12.89 0.26 6.20
C GLU A 87 -11.91 -0.43 7.15
N TRP A 88 -11.02 0.36 7.75
CA TRP A 88 -10.03 -0.15 8.70
C TRP A 88 -10.53 -0.03 10.14
N SER A 89 -10.46 -1.14 10.87
CA SER A 89 -10.61 -1.13 12.34
C SER A 89 -9.25 -1.22 13.00
N CYS A 90 -8.82 -0.14 13.65
CA CYS A 90 -7.52 -0.03 14.32
C CYS A 90 -7.66 -0.17 15.84
N SER A 91 -6.71 -0.89 16.45
CA SER A 91 -6.65 -1.13 17.89
C SER A 91 -5.21 -1.05 18.40
N ALA A 92 -5.05 -0.59 19.64
CA ALA A 92 -3.78 -0.51 20.34
C ALA A 92 -3.99 -0.75 21.83
N SER A 93 -2.95 -1.19 22.54
CA SER A 93 -2.98 -1.28 24.00
C SER A 93 -2.87 0.12 24.60
N LEU A 94 -3.91 0.56 25.29
CA LEU A 94 -3.98 1.86 25.96
C LEU A 94 -4.45 1.68 27.41
N PRO A 95 -4.02 2.55 28.33
CA PRO A 95 -4.63 2.66 29.65
C PRO A 95 -6.13 3.01 29.56
N GLU A 96 -6.92 2.67 30.58
CA GLU A 96 -8.39 2.81 30.58
C GLU A 96 -8.84 4.28 30.42
N GLU A 97 -8.00 5.23 30.83
CA GLU A 97 -8.27 6.66 30.73
C GLU A 97 -8.13 7.20 29.30
N PHE A 98 -7.60 6.38 28.38
CA PHE A 98 -7.36 6.76 26.99
C PHE A 98 -8.18 5.92 26.02
N LYS A 99 -8.56 6.55 24.92
CA LYS A 99 -9.15 5.88 23.76
C LYS A 99 -8.54 6.41 22.48
N LEU A 100 -8.56 5.59 21.45
CA LEU A 100 -8.29 6.05 20.09
C LEU A 100 -9.42 6.98 19.64
N GLY A 101 -9.04 8.11 19.05
CA GLY A 101 -9.96 8.95 18.28
C GLY A 101 -10.23 8.34 16.90
N SER A 102 -10.50 9.21 15.91
CA SER A 102 -10.48 8.78 14.51
C SER A 102 -9.10 8.29 14.11
N THR A 103 -9.05 7.26 13.26
CA THR A 103 -7.82 6.69 12.72
C THR A 103 -7.95 6.58 11.21
N ASP A 104 -6.95 7.07 10.49
CA ASP A 104 -6.92 7.05 9.03
C ASP A 104 -5.73 6.21 8.57
N VAL A 105 -5.97 5.16 7.77
CA VAL A 105 -4.90 4.38 7.16
C VAL A 105 -4.55 5.00 5.82
N ILE A 106 -3.27 5.32 5.62
CA ILE A 106 -2.76 5.88 4.36
C ILE A 106 -1.61 5.02 3.87
N CYS A 107 -1.68 4.59 2.61
CA CYS A 107 -0.62 3.82 1.95
C CYS A 107 -0.13 4.56 0.70
N GLU A 108 1.14 4.37 0.34
CA GLU A 108 1.67 4.89 -0.93
C GLU A 108 1.17 4.03 -2.10
N GLY A 109 0.33 4.61 -2.97
CA GLY A 109 -0.05 3.99 -4.24
C GLY A 109 1.18 3.67 -5.10
N TYR A 110 1.18 2.53 -5.77
CA TYR A 110 2.38 1.92 -6.32
C TYR A 110 2.93 2.71 -7.54
N SER A 111 2.06 3.04 -8.48
CA SER A 111 2.41 3.79 -9.70
C SER A 111 2.01 5.26 -9.62
N SER A 112 0.86 5.56 -9.02
CA SER A 112 0.28 6.90 -8.85
C SER A 112 -0.46 7.00 -7.51
N PRO A 113 -0.88 8.21 -7.06
CA PRO A 113 -1.65 8.36 -5.82
C PRO A 113 -2.97 7.57 -5.80
N ASP A 114 -3.63 7.41 -6.94
CA ASP A 114 -4.92 6.72 -7.08
C ASP A 114 -4.79 5.24 -7.51
N ASP A 115 -3.58 4.67 -7.44
CA ASP A 115 -3.34 3.27 -7.81
C ASP A 115 -3.89 2.33 -6.73
N ARG A 116 -4.71 1.37 -7.16
CA ARG A 116 -5.30 0.31 -6.32
C ARG A 116 -4.25 -0.61 -5.71
N TYR A 117 -3.11 -0.72 -6.39
CA TYR A 117 -1.94 -1.36 -5.83
C TYR A 117 -1.15 -0.36 -5.01
N VAL A 118 -0.70 -0.80 -3.83
CA VAL A 118 0.14 -0.02 -2.93
C VAL A 118 1.51 -0.66 -2.77
N LEU A 119 2.50 0.14 -2.39
CA LEU A 119 3.83 -0.35 -2.05
C LEU A 119 3.79 -1.17 -0.74
N LYS A 120 4.27 -2.41 -0.79
CA LYS A 120 4.37 -3.27 0.41
C LYS A 120 5.17 -2.57 1.51
N GLY A 121 4.54 -2.35 2.67
CA GLY A 121 5.15 -1.72 3.83
C GLY A 121 5.03 -0.20 3.87
N SER A 122 4.30 0.41 2.93
CA SER A 122 4.15 1.86 2.85
C SER A 122 3.02 2.45 3.68
N CYS A 123 2.16 1.60 4.26
CA CYS A 123 1.02 2.04 5.04
C CYS A 123 1.42 2.60 6.41
N GLY A 124 0.78 3.70 6.79
CA GLY A 124 0.86 4.33 8.11
C GLY A 124 -0.52 4.75 8.61
N VAL A 125 -0.59 5.12 9.89
CA VAL A 125 -1.78 5.66 10.58
C VAL A 125 -1.42 6.93 11.32
#